data_AF-A0A973RT62-F1
#
_entry.id   AF-A0A973RT62-F1
#
_cell.length_a   1.000
_cell.length_b   1.000
_cell.length_c   1.000
_cell.angle_alpha   90.00
_cell.angle_beta   90.00
_cell.angle_gamma   90.00
#
_symmetry.space_group_name_H-M   'P 1'
#
loop_
_entity.id
_entity.type
_entity.pdbx_description
1 polymer ?
#
loop_
_entity_poly.entity_id
_entity_poly.type
_entity_poly.pdbx_seq_one_letter_code
_entity_poly.pdbx_strand_id
1 'polypeptide(L)'
;MKEITKSAALIAAASGIVFGAVTPLSASAAEEPLKWTRCAGSGLDPRQQCATLEVPMDYAHPGGRTIDIAVSRIPAEKPSARRGALLLIAGGPGGTSLDDPSGKGQKLPQDVRDTYDLIGFAPRGNAPSTSVSCGLDHGDLALSKLRPWPAPDGSVTENMRTARRVAAACATNGGELMRHITTKDNARDIDRIRAALGEPRLSAWGVSYGTYVGAAYSEMFPQRTDRIVLDSNDNPDPIRAERALLAAYEVGVEDSFPEFAKWASAPGNPYRLADTAAEVRPLFLRLAARLDREPLPWPGANPEELNGNVLRQTMLDSLDDPDHFPILAKLIAAARKGTVPPAPATPPDAVMQNLVAVGAATVCNDAAWPRDAATYQKDVDAGRAEYPLTAGMPKSAMVCAAWPWQPKETPVRVTGRGPSNVLLVQNRRDVETPLSGALKLREALGRRAVMVTVNSTGHQSYLANGNACGDETVSRFLATGERPRQDVYCR
;
A
#
# COMPACT_ATOMS: atom_id res chain seq x y z
N MET A 1 38.61 -24.40 88.44
CA MET A 1 38.18 -23.02 88.74
C MET A 1 36.92 -22.74 87.95
N LYS A 2 35.82 -22.39 88.66
CA LYS A 2 34.59 -21.70 88.21
C LYS A 2 33.86 -22.28 86.98
N GLU A 3 32.78 -23.03 87.18
CA GLU A 3 31.37 -22.58 87.39
C GLU A 3 30.60 -22.43 86.05
N ILE A 4 29.61 -23.29 85.78
CA ILE A 4 28.14 -22.99 85.77
C ILE A 4 27.74 -22.22 84.47
N THR A 5 26.85 -22.61 83.54
CA THR A 5 25.49 -23.22 83.61
C THR A 5 24.97 -23.50 82.17
N LYS A 6 24.11 -24.54 82.04
CA LYS A 6 22.80 -24.66 81.31
C LYS A 6 22.67 -24.14 79.86
N SER A 7 22.27 -24.91 78.84
CA SER A 7 21.09 -25.78 78.57
C SER A 7 20.24 -25.17 77.43
N ALA A 8 19.53 -26.05 76.71
CA ALA A 8 18.47 -25.83 75.71
C ALA A 8 18.92 -25.38 74.31
N ALA A 9 18.29 -25.75 73.19
CA ALA A 9 17.33 -26.80 72.82
C ALA A 9 17.20 -26.68 71.29
N LEU A 10 17.39 -27.75 70.52
CA LEU A 10 17.06 -27.82 69.09
C LEU A 10 15.79 -28.67 68.94
N ILE A 11 14.67 -28.02 68.65
CA ILE A 11 13.42 -28.67 68.23
C ILE A 11 13.32 -28.56 66.70
N ALA A 12 13.16 -29.72 66.08
CA ALA A 12 12.85 -29.91 64.67
C ALA A 12 11.45 -29.38 64.33
N ALA A 13 11.26 -28.90 63.10
CA ALA A 13 9.94 -28.80 62.49
C ALA A 13 10.02 -29.23 61.02
N ALA A 14 9.07 -30.08 60.66
CA ALA A 14 9.02 -30.95 59.51
C ALA A 14 8.82 -30.22 58.17
N SER A 15 9.44 -30.80 57.13
CA SER A 15 9.20 -30.49 55.73
C SER A 15 7.81 -30.96 55.29
N GLY A 16 6.94 -30.01 54.93
CA GLY A 16 5.72 -30.25 54.16
C GLY A 16 5.85 -29.57 52.80
N ILE A 17 6.15 -30.34 51.75
CA ILE A 17 6.17 -29.86 50.37
C ILE A 17 4.72 -29.80 49.89
N VAL A 18 4.17 -28.58 49.78
CA VAL A 18 2.92 -28.31 49.08
C VAL A 18 3.24 -28.22 47.59
N PHE A 19 2.84 -29.22 46.81
CA PHE A 19 2.76 -29.10 45.35
C PHE A 19 1.59 -28.16 45.02
N GLY A 20 1.87 -26.86 44.97
CA GLY A 20 0.98 -25.89 44.36
C GLY A 20 0.93 -26.13 42.87
N ALA A 21 -0.20 -26.61 42.36
CA ALA A 21 -0.50 -26.61 40.94
C ALA A 21 -0.57 -25.16 40.47
N VAL A 22 0.51 -24.65 39.89
CA VAL A 22 0.50 -23.37 39.18
C VAL A 22 -0.10 -23.64 37.81
N THR A 23 -1.44 -23.57 37.71
CA THR A 23 -2.10 -23.43 36.42
C THR A 23 -1.62 -22.11 35.81
N PRO A 24 -1.00 -22.09 34.61
CA PRO A 24 -0.77 -20.83 33.93
C PRO A 24 -2.16 -20.29 33.55
N LEU A 25 -2.61 -19.24 34.23
CA LEU A 25 -3.67 -18.36 33.72
C LEU A 25 -3.09 -17.61 32.51
N SER A 26 -3.05 -18.27 31.36
CA SER A 26 -3.15 -17.58 30.08
C SER A 26 -4.62 -17.62 29.69
N ALA A 27 -5.44 -16.89 30.43
CA ALA A 27 -6.74 -16.46 29.93
C ALA A 27 -6.44 -15.45 28.81
N SER A 28 -6.26 -15.96 27.58
CA SER A 28 -6.53 -15.16 26.40
C SER A 28 -7.98 -14.73 26.58
N ALA A 29 -8.22 -13.46 26.89
CA ALA A 29 -9.56 -12.91 26.80
C ALA A 29 -10.07 -13.31 25.41
N ALA A 30 -11.14 -14.12 25.37
CA ALA A 30 -11.78 -14.42 24.11
C ALA A 30 -12.24 -13.07 23.55
N GLU A 31 -11.73 -12.69 22.37
CA GLU A 31 -12.19 -11.48 21.71
C GLU A 31 -13.69 -11.57 21.53
N GLU A 32 -14.42 -10.51 21.91
CA GLU A 32 -15.87 -10.48 21.71
C GLU A 32 -16.18 -10.64 20.21
N PRO A 33 -17.20 -11.44 19.84
CA PRO A 33 -17.61 -11.56 18.46
C PRO A 33 -18.01 -10.21 17.87
N LEU A 34 -17.64 -9.97 16.60
CA LEU A 34 -18.00 -8.75 15.88
C LEU A 34 -19.53 -8.54 15.83
N LYS A 35 -19.97 -7.36 16.26
CA LYS A 35 -21.39 -6.94 16.21
C LYS A 35 -21.69 -6.34 14.85
N TRP A 36 -22.15 -7.18 13.93
CA TRP A 36 -22.47 -6.80 12.56
C TRP A 36 -23.75 -5.97 12.46
N THR A 37 -23.67 -4.88 11.71
CA THR A 37 -24.78 -3.96 11.41
C THR A 37 -24.83 -3.67 9.92
N ARG A 38 -25.86 -2.95 9.45
CA ARG A 38 -25.88 -2.44 8.08
C ARG A 38 -24.81 -1.36 7.91
N CYS A 39 -24.03 -1.42 6.84
CA CYS A 39 -23.09 -0.36 6.51
C CYS A 39 -23.81 0.96 6.20
N ALA A 40 -23.25 2.07 6.68
CA ALA A 40 -23.68 3.41 6.26
C ALA A 40 -23.19 3.71 4.83
N GLY A 41 -23.91 4.56 4.11
CA GLY A 41 -23.56 4.97 2.74
C GLY A 41 -24.50 4.44 1.67
N SER A 42 -24.16 4.70 0.41
CA SER A 42 -24.95 4.34 -0.77
C SER A 42 -24.05 3.66 -1.81
N GLY A 43 -24.62 2.87 -2.71
CA GLY A 43 -23.86 2.15 -3.74
C GLY A 43 -23.18 0.86 -3.26
N LEU A 44 -23.42 0.45 -2.01
CA LEU A 44 -22.93 -0.83 -1.46
C LEU A 44 -23.87 -1.98 -1.82
N ASP A 45 -23.32 -3.18 -1.97
CA ASP A 45 -24.10 -4.42 -2.05
C ASP A 45 -25.01 -4.52 -0.81
N PRO A 46 -26.31 -4.82 -0.97
CA PRO A 46 -27.26 -4.85 0.15
C PRO A 46 -26.93 -5.91 1.21
N ARG A 47 -26.09 -6.91 0.90
CA ARG A 47 -25.60 -7.91 1.84
C ARG A 47 -24.42 -7.43 2.66
N GLN A 48 -23.77 -6.31 2.30
CA GLN A 48 -22.60 -5.83 3.01
C GLN A 48 -22.97 -5.37 4.43
N GLN A 49 -22.29 -5.97 5.40
CA GLN A 49 -22.41 -5.70 6.82
C GLN A 49 -21.13 -5.03 7.33
N CYS A 50 -21.26 -4.14 8.31
CA CYS A 50 -20.14 -3.44 8.92
C CYS A 50 -20.10 -3.68 10.43
N ALA A 51 -18.90 -3.71 10.98
CA ALA A 51 -18.64 -3.82 12.41
C ALA A 51 -17.40 -2.99 12.77
N THR A 52 -17.23 -2.75 14.07
CA THR A 52 -16.05 -2.11 14.63
C THR A 52 -15.32 -3.10 15.51
N LEU A 53 -13.99 -3.15 15.36
CA LEU A 53 -13.09 -3.92 16.20
C LEU A 53 -12.17 -2.98 16.96
N GLU A 54 -12.14 -3.08 18.29
CA GLU A 54 -11.14 -2.38 19.10
C GLU A 54 -9.81 -3.14 19.06
N VAL A 55 -8.73 -2.41 18.79
CA VAL A 55 -7.35 -2.94 18.81
C VAL A 55 -6.45 -2.02 19.64
N PRO A 56 -5.31 -2.51 20.15
CA PRO A 56 -4.33 -1.64 20.80
C PRO A 56 -3.81 -0.56 19.84
N MET A 57 -3.78 0.68 20.32
CA MET A 57 -3.05 1.76 19.64
C MET A 57 -1.57 1.39 19.52
N ASP A 58 -0.98 0.94 20.64
CA ASP A 58 0.40 0.49 20.74
C ASP A 58 0.48 -0.99 21.08
N TYR A 59 0.95 -1.81 20.14
CA TYR A 59 1.14 -3.24 20.39
C TYR A 59 2.29 -3.56 21.34
N ALA A 60 3.20 -2.63 21.63
CA ALA A 60 4.16 -2.78 22.72
C ALA A 60 3.51 -2.62 24.11
N HIS A 61 2.35 -1.97 24.18
CA HIS A 61 1.57 -1.73 25.40
C HIS A 61 0.09 -2.13 25.20
N PRO A 62 -0.20 -3.44 25.02
CA PRO A 62 -1.52 -3.91 24.57
C PRO A 62 -2.67 -3.64 25.54
N GLY A 63 -2.39 -3.33 26.82
CA GLY A 63 -3.40 -2.91 27.81
C GLY A 63 -3.61 -1.39 27.89
N GLY A 64 -2.99 -0.62 27.00
CA GLY A 64 -3.10 0.84 26.94
C GLY A 64 -4.34 1.32 26.18
N ARG A 65 -4.22 2.50 25.56
CA ARG A 65 -5.29 3.09 24.74
C ARG A 65 -5.61 2.18 23.55
N THR A 66 -6.90 2.05 23.24
CA THR A 66 -7.40 1.36 22.06
C THR A 66 -7.72 2.34 20.93
N ILE A 67 -7.84 1.80 19.73
CA ILE A 67 -8.40 2.46 18.55
C ILE A 67 -9.42 1.53 17.90
N ASP A 68 -10.34 2.13 17.18
CA ASP A 68 -11.35 1.45 16.38
C ASP A 68 -10.83 1.11 15.00
N ILE A 69 -11.07 -0.12 14.54
CA ILE A 69 -10.89 -0.59 13.17
C ILE A 69 -12.25 -0.95 12.59
N ALA A 70 -12.67 -0.25 11.54
CA ALA A 70 -13.86 -0.58 10.78
C ALA A 70 -13.61 -1.77 9.86
N VAL A 71 -14.50 -2.76 9.93
CA VAL A 71 -14.46 -4.00 9.16
C VAL A 71 -15.79 -4.16 8.43
N SER A 72 -15.74 -4.60 7.17
CA SER A 72 -16.91 -4.95 6.38
C SER A 72 -16.90 -6.43 5.99
N ARG A 73 -18.08 -6.98 5.74
CA ARG A 73 -18.27 -8.36 5.28
C ARG A 73 -19.42 -8.45 4.30
N ILE A 74 -19.21 -9.13 3.18
CA ILE A 74 -20.28 -9.77 2.40
C ILE A 74 -20.19 -11.27 2.67
N PRO A 75 -21.20 -11.90 3.29
CA PRO A 75 -21.18 -13.34 3.53
C PRO A 75 -21.11 -14.15 2.24
N ALA A 76 -20.51 -15.34 2.31
CA ALA A 76 -20.48 -16.30 1.22
C ALA A 76 -21.88 -16.57 0.65
N GLU A 77 -22.00 -16.63 -0.67
CA GLU A 77 -23.29 -16.83 -1.37
C GLU A 77 -23.89 -18.21 -1.13
N LYS A 78 -23.05 -19.21 -0.81
CA LYS A 78 -23.47 -20.56 -0.40
C LYS A 78 -22.90 -20.89 0.98
N PRO A 79 -23.56 -20.49 2.08
CA PRO A 79 -23.05 -20.72 3.43
C PRO A 79 -22.71 -22.18 3.77
N SER A 80 -23.42 -23.15 3.18
CA SER A 80 -23.14 -24.59 3.35
C SER A 80 -21.82 -25.05 2.70
N ALA A 81 -21.29 -24.27 1.75
CA ALA A 81 -20.01 -24.50 1.09
C ALA A 81 -18.91 -23.53 1.58
N ARG A 82 -19.20 -22.74 2.63
CA ARG A 82 -18.27 -21.74 3.16
C ARG A 82 -16.94 -22.37 3.57
N ARG A 83 -15.86 -21.84 2.98
CA ARG A 83 -14.48 -22.24 3.21
C ARG A 83 -13.80 -21.37 4.27
N GLY A 84 -14.14 -20.09 4.36
CA GLY A 84 -13.53 -19.15 5.30
C GLY A 84 -13.66 -17.69 4.85
N ALA A 85 -12.77 -16.84 5.35
CA ALA A 85 -12.69 -15.43 4.98
C ALA A 85 -11.63 -15.16 3.90
N LEU A 86 -11.99 -14.34 2.91
CA LEU A 86 -11.07 -13.72 1.95
C LEU A 86 -10.95 -12.23 2.28
N LEU A 87 -9.85 -11.83 2.90
CA LEU A 87 -9.55 -10.44 3.19
C LEU A 87 -9.02 -9.73 1.95
N LEU A 88 -9.66 -8.64 1.58
CA LEU A 88 -9.19 -7.72 0.58
C LEU A 88 -8.27 -6.71 1.26
N ILE A 89 -7.07 -6.51 0.74
CA ILE A 89 -6.10 -5.55 1.28
C ILE A 89 -5.80 -4.53 0.20
N ALA A 90 -6.22 -3.29 0.44
CA ALA A 90 -6.00 -2.18 -0.47
C ALA A 90 -4.52 -1.75 -0.51
N GLY A 91 -4.16 -1.11 -1.60
CA GLY A 91 -2.87 -0.46 -1.79
C GLY A 91 -2.79 0.92 -1.12
N GLY A 92 -1.96 1.78 -1.70
CA GLY A 92 -1.65 3.11 -1.18
C GLY A 92 -0.13 3.26 -1.01
N PRO A 93 0.41 3.33 0.22
CA PRO A 93 -0.27 3.23 1.52
C PRO A 93 -1.28 4.35 1.79
N GLY A 94 -2.24 4.08 2.69
CA GLY A 94 -3.37 4.96 2.99
C GLY A 94 -4.65 4.67 2.22
N GLY A 95 -4.68 3.61 1.39
CA GLY A 95 -5.92 3.10 0.82
C GLY A 95 -6.76 2.34 1.84
N THR A 96 -8.08 2.33 1.65
CA THR A 96 -9.03 1.53 2.42
C THR A 96 -9.62 0.43 1.53
N SER A 97 -9.86 -0.74 2.11
CA SER A 97 -10.55 -1.86 1.44
C SER A 97 -11.98 -2.05 1.96
N LEU A 98 -12.48 -1.13 2.77
CA LEU A 98 -13.77 -1.30 3.45
C LEU A 98 -14.93 -1.54 2.47
N ASP A 99 -14.91 -0.92 1.29
CA ASP A 99 -15.96 -1.09 0.28
C ASP A 99 -15.57 -2.02 -0.86
N ASP A 100 -14.35 -2.57 -0.82
CA ASP A 100 -13.86 -3.52 -1.83
C ASP A 100 -14.75 -4.77 -1.98
N PRO A 101 -15.42 -5.32 -0.94
CA PRO A 101 -16.36 -6.43 -1.12
C PRO A 101 -17.50 -6.09 -2.10
N SER A 102 -18.04 -4.88 -2.04
CA SER A 102 -19.07 -4.39 -2.98
C SER A 102 -18.53 -4.01 -4.34
N GLY A 103 -17.26 -3.58 -4.41
CA GLY A 103 -16.56 -3.24 -5.64
C GLY A 103 -15.87 -4.45 -6.29
N LYS A 104 -14.56 -4.56 -6.11
CA LYS A 104 -13.73 -5.60 -6.74
C LYS A 104 -14.12 -7.02 -6.31
N GLY A 105 -14.65 -7.20 -5.11
CA GLY A 105 -15.12 -8.48 -4.60
C GLY A 105 -16.26 -9.07 -5.44
N GLN A 106 -17.15 -8.23 -5.98
CA GLN A 106 -18.23 -8.69 -6.86
C GLN A 106 -17.75 -9.09 -8.26
N LYS A 107 -16.52 -8.73 -8.65
CA LYS A 107 -15.90 -9.19 -9.91
C LYS A 107 -15.31 -10.60 -9.80
N LEU A 108 -15.07 -11.11 -8.58
CA LEU A 108 -14.54 -12.46 -8.35
C LEU A 108 -15.46 -13.50 -8.97
N PRO A 109 -14.96 -14.61 -9.54
CA PRO A 109 -15.83 -15.67 -10.05
C PRO A 109 -16.81 -16.23 -9.01
N GLN A 110 -17.93 -16.77 -9.52
CA GLN A 110 -19.04 -17.26 -8.70
C GLN A 110 -18.60 -18.29 -7.65
N ASP A 111 -17.70 -19.21 -8.00
CA ASP A 111 -17.20 -20.26 -7.11
C ASP A 111 -16.39 -19.70 -5.93
N VAL A 112 -15.69 -18.57 -6.12
CA VAL A 112 -15.01 -17.84 -5.04
C VAL A 112 -16.05 -17.14 -4.16
N ARG A 113 -17.02 -16.41 -4.73
CA ARG A 113 -18.07 -15.72 -3.95
C ARG A 113 -19.01 -16.67 -3.21
N ASP A 114 -19.22 -17.86 -3.76
CA ASP A 114 -20.01 -18.93 -3.15
C ASP A 114 -19.36 -19.45 -1.86
N THR A 115 -18.02 -19.42 -1.77
CA THR A 115 -17.27 -20.12 -0.73
C THR A 115 -16.58 -19.20 0.27
N TYR A 116 -16.42 -17.91 -0.03
CA TYR A 116 -15.76 -16.96 0.87
C TYR A 116 -16.70 -15.91 1.43
N ASP A 117 -16.57 -15.64 2.72
CA ASP A 117 -16.94 -14.32 3.24
C ASP A 117 -15.91 -13.32 2.71
N LEU A 118 -16.36 -12.32 1.95
CA LEU A 118 -15.51 -11.25 1.45
C LEU A 118 -15.36 -10.20 2.53
N ILE A 119 -14.14 -10.00 3.02
CA ILE A 119 -13.84 -9.09 4.13
C ILE A 119 -13.09 -7.87 3.59
N GLY A 120 -13.58 -6.69 3.93
CA GLY A 120 -12.87 -5.43 3.76
C GLY A 120 -12.57 -4.79 5.11
N PHE A 121 -11.62 -3.87 5.17
CA PHE A 121 -11.36 -3.06 6.36
C PHE A 121 -10.75 -1.71 6.01
N ALA A 122 -10.94 -0.74 6.90
CA ALA A 122 -10.20 0.52 6.88
C ALA A 122 -9.00 0.39 7.84
N PRO A 123 -7.75 0.43 7.35
CA PRO A 123 -6.58 0.34 8.21
C PRO A 123 -6.54 1.40 9.33
N ARG A 124 -5.72 1.17 10.36
CA ARG A 124 -5.49 2.17 11.42
C ARG A 124 -5.12 3.53 10.82
N GLY A 125 -5.81 4.58 11.26
CA GLY A 125 -5.62 5.92 10.74
C GLY A 125 -6.51 6.27 9.54
N ASN A 126 -7.13 5.31 8.84
CA ASN A 126 -8.10 5.59 7.78
C ASN A 126 -9.50 5.82 8.34
N ALA A 127 -10.27 6.74 7.75
CA ALA A 127 -11.71 6.78 8.03
C ALA A 127 -12.41 5.56 7.41
N PRO A 128 -13.47 4.99 8.05
CA PRO A 128 -14.11 5.41 9.30
C PRO A 128 -13.55 4.71 10.57
N SER A 129 -12.40 4.02 10.47
CA SER A 129 -11.61 3.65 11.66
C SER A 129 -11.17 4.92 12.42
N THR A 130 -10.53 4.77 13.57
CA THR A 130 -9.92 5.92 14.25
C THR A 130 -8.94 6.59 13.29
N SER A 131 -9.31 7.78 12.81
CA SER A 131 -8.69 8.41 11.65
C SER A 131 -7.72 9.52 12.03
N VAL A 132 -6.78 9.80 11.14
CA VAL A 132 -5.80 10.90 11.29
C VAL A 132 -5.88 11.88 10.13
N SER A 133 -5.47 13.12 10.39
CA SER A 133 -5.33 14.17 9.38
C SER A 133 -4.16 15.08 9.75
N CYS A 134 -3.43 15.58 8.76
CA CYS A 134 -2.37 16.56 8.98
C CYS A 134 -2.88 18.01 8.93
N GLY A 135 -4.11 18.24 8.45
CA GLY A 135 -4.68 19.59 8.31
C GLY A 135 -3.87 20.46 7.34
N LEU A 136 -3.52 19.92 6.18
CA LEU A 136 -2.75 20.61 5.16
C LEU A 136 -3.60 21.66 4.43
N ASP A 137 -2.96 22.69 3.87
CA ASP A 137 -3.64 23.60 2.97
C ASP A 137 -4.01 22.88 1.66
N HIS A 138 -5.09 23.31 0.99
CA HIS A 138 -5.56 22.72 -0.27
C HIS A 138 -4.43 22.59 -1.31
N GLY A 139 -3.59 23.62 -1.43
CA GLY A 139 -2.48 23.63 -2.38
C GLY A 139 -1.37 22.61 -2.07
N ASP A 140 -1.26 22.10 -0.85
CA ASP A 140 -0.32 21.02 -0.47
C ASP A 140 -0.93 19.62 -0.64
N LEU A 141 -2.24 19.52 -0.95
CA LEU A 141 -2.91 18.28 -1.34
C LEU A 141 -2.73 17.94 -2.83
N ALA A 142 -2.11 18.82 -3.62
CA ALA A 142 -1.81 18.56 -5.02
C ALA A 142 -0.93 17.30 -5.17
N LEU A 143 -1.34 16.35 -6.00
CA LEU A 143 -0.58 15.10 -6.23
C LEU A 143 0.86 15.37 -6.66
N SER A 144 1.08 16.40 -7.50
CA SER A 144 2.41 16.83 -7.95
C SER A 144 3.28 17.46 -6.85
N LYS A 145 2.74 17.72 -5.65
CA LYS A 145 3.52 18.11 -4.46
C LYS A 145 3.65 16.97 -3.45
N LEU A 146 2.66 16.09 -3.39
CA LEU A 146 2.70 14.87 -2.57
C LEU A 146 3.73 13.87 -3.11
N ARG A 147 3.92 13.82 -4.43
CA ARG A 147 5.12 13.26 -5.07
C ARG A 147 6.19 14.35 -5.16
N PRO A 148 7.44 14.08 -4.77
CA PRO A 148 8.44 15.13 -4.56
C PRO A 148 9.13 15.53 -5.87
N TRP A 149 8.38 15.95 -6.90
CA TRP A 149 8.99 16.44 -8.13
C TRP A 149 9.96 17.60 -7.82
N PRO A 150 11.24 17.54 -8.23
CA PRO A 150 12.17 18.63 -7.98
C PRO A 150 11.82 19.85 -8.83
N ALA A 151 12.39 21.01 -8.49
CA ALA A 151 12.24 22.21 -9.30
C ALA A 151 12.76 21.99 -10.74
N PRO A 152 12.39 22.85 -11.71
CA PRO A 152 12.84 22.73 -13.10
C PRO A 152 14.36 22.62 -13.28
N ASP A 153 15.13 23.32 -12.44
CA ASP A 153 16.59 23.28 -12.41
C ASP A 153 17.17 22.04 -11.68
N GLY A 154 16.32 21.19 -11.11
CA GLY A 154 16.69 20.03 -10.31
C GLY A 154 16.84 20.31 -8.82
N SER A 155 16.64 21.55 -8.36
CA SER A 155 16.80 21.90 -6.95
C SER A 155 15.78 21.18 -6.05
N VAL A 156 16.25 20.58 -4.97
CA VAL A 156 15.42 19.97 -3.92
C VAL A 156 15.03 20.95 -2.80
N THR A 157 15.39 22.22 -2.93
CA THR A 157 15.21 23.21 -1.84
C THR A 157 13.75 23.37 -1.44
N GLU A 158 12.84 23.50 -2.42
CA GLU A 158 11.42 23.64 -2.12
C GLU A 158 10.79 22.33 -1.63
N ASN A 159 11.27 21.18 -2.12
CA ASN A 159 10.87 19.87 -1.60
C ASN A 159 11.23 19.74 -0.12
N MET A 160 12.45 20.14 0.29
CA MET A 160 12.86 20.14 1.70
C MET A 160 12.04 21.12 2.56
N ARG A 161 11.61 22.27 2.01
CA ARG A 161 10.71 23.19 2.71
C ARG A 161 9.32 22.60 2.89
N THR A 162 8.75 22.03 1.82
CA THR A 162 7.45 21.36 1.84
C THR A 162 7.47 20.17 2.80
N ALA A 163 8.54 19.35 2.78
CA ALA A 163 8.71 18.24 3.71
C ALA A 163 8.65 18.71 5.18
N ARG A 164 9.35 19.79 5.54
CA ARG A 164 9.31 20.38 6.89
C ARG A 164 7.92 20.91 7.26
N ARG A 165 7.26 21.60 6.33
CA ARG A 165 5.90 22.16 6.53
C ARG A 165 4.88 21.06 6.79
N VAL A 166 4.83 20.05 5.92
CA VAL A 166 3.91 18.91 6.03
C VAL A 166 4.22 18.10 7.28
N ALA A 167 5.50 17.79 7.58
CA ALA A 167 5.87 17.05 8.77
C ALA A 167 5.47 17.77 10.07
N ALA A 168 5.64 19.10 10.13
CA ALA A 168 5.21 19.91 11.27
C ALA A 168 3.69 19.94 11.44
N ALA A 169 2.95 20.05 10.33
CA ALA A 169 1.49 19.98 10.34
C ALA A 169 1.00 18.61 10.85
N CYS A 170 1.55 17.51 10.34
CA CYS A 170 1.24 16.16 10.84
C CYS A 170 1.61 15.97 12.32
N ALA A 171 2.74 16.53 12.77
CA ALA A 171 3.17 16.47 14.17
C ALA A 171 2.19 17.19 15.12
N THR A 172 1.59 18.28 14.64
CA THR A 172 0.72 19.16 15.43
C THR A 172 -0.72 18.64 15.44
N ASN A 173 -1.21 18.20 14.28
CA ASN A 173 -2.64 17.90 14.06
C ASN A 173 -2.95 16.39 14.03
N GLY A 174 -1.95 15.54 13.77
CA GLY A 174 -2.14 14.10 13.51
C GLY A 174 -2.42 13.23 14.74
N GLY A 175 -2.25 13.78 15.95
CA GLY A 175 -2.45 13.06 17.20
C GLY A 175 -1.42 11.95 17.45
N GLU A 176 -1.63 11.21 18.56
CA GLU A 176 -0.70 10.16 19.00
C GLU A 176 -0.64 8.96 18.03
N LEU A 177 -1.79 8.60 17.43
CA LEU A 177 -1.91 7.46 16.51
C LEU A 177 -0.94 7.55 15.34
N MET A 178 -0.56 8.76 14.90
CA MET A 178 0.42 8.97 13.83
C MET A 178 1.74 8.21 14.02
N ARG A 179 2.16 7.97 15.28
CA ARG A 179 3.38 7.23 15.63
C ARG A 179 3.23 5.71 15.62
N HIS A 180 2.01 5.21 15.43
CA HIS A 180 1.64 3.80 15.51
C HIS A 180 1.01 3.30 14.20
N ILE A 181 1.08 4.10 13.14
CA ILE A 181 0.73 3.67 11.78
C ILE A 181 2.01 3.14 11.15
N THR A 182 2.12 1.81 11.09
CA THR A 182 3.23 1.06 10.49
C THR A 182 2.68 -0.16 9.75
N THR A 183 3.42 -0.70 8.77
CA THR A 183 3.05 -1.96 8.10
C THR A 183 2.94 -3.12 9.10
N LYS A 184 3.83 -3.16 10.10
CA LYS A 184 3.81 -4.21 11.13
C LYS A 184 2.57 -4.16 12.01
N ASP A 185 2.15 -2.96 12.41
CA ASP A 185 0.94 -2.80 13.21
C ASP A 185 -0.31 -3.07 12.37
N ASN A 186 -0.30 -2.73 11.08
CA ASN A 186 -1.36 -3.13 10.14
C ASN A 186 -1.46 -4.67 10.04
N ALA A 187 -0.33 -5.37 9.92
CA ALA A 187 -0.31 -6.84 9.95
C ALA A 187 -0.81 -7.42 11.29
N ARG A 188 -0.55 -6.77 12.42
CA ARG A 188 -1.10 -7.17 13.73
C ARG A 188 -2.61 -6.93 13.80
N ASP A 189 -3.10 -5.83 13.26
CA ASP A 189 -4.55 -5.56 13.15
C ASP A 189 -5.26 -6.60 12.28
N ILE A 190 -4.65 -7.02 11.17
CA ILE A 190 -5.17 -8.12 10.34
C ILE A 190 -5.29 -9.41 11.15
N ASP A 191 -4.32 -9.71 12.02
CA ASP A 191 -4.42 -10.88 12.90
C ASP A 191 -5.54 -10.77 13.94
N ARG A 192 -5.81 -9.56 14.45
CA ARG A 192 -6.96 -9.27 15.31
C ARG A 192 -8.28 -9.42 14.57
N ILE A 193 -8.36 -8.92 13.33
CA ILE A 193 -9.53 -9.12 12.46
C ILE A 193 -9.77 -10.62 12.25
N ARG A 194 -8.73 -11.39 11.90
CA ARG A 194 -8.83 -12.85 11.76
C ARG A 194 -9.41 -13.50 13.03
N ALA A 195 -8.87 -13.15 14.20
CA ALA A 195 -9.30 -13.72 15.47
C ALA A 195 -10.76 -13.33 15.82
N ALA A 196 -11.14 -12.07 15.64
CA ALA A 196 -12.51 -11.58 15.86
C ALA A 196 -13.54 -12.15 14.87
N LEU A 197 -13.11 -12.57 13.68
CA LEU A 197 -13.92 -13.34 12.73
C LEU A 197 -14.10 -14.82 13.14
N GLY A 198 -13.35 -15.29 14.14
CA GLY A 198 -13.32 -16.70 14.53
C GLY A 198 -12.55 -17.59 13.55
N GLU A 199 -11.73 -17.01 12.68
CA GLU A 199 -11.04 -17.75 11.62
C GLU A 199 -9.70 -18.32 12.13
N PRO A 200 -9.42 -19.63 12.02
CA PRO A 200 -8.10 -20.16 12.37
C PRO A 200 -7.02 -19.70 11.39
N ARG A 201 -7.38 -19.47 10.12
CA ARG A 201 -6.51 -18.99 9.05
C ARG A 201 -7.27 -18.04 8.14
N LEU A 202 -6.55 -17.11 7.54
CA LEU A 202 -7.09 -16.12 6.64
C LEU A 202 -6.60 -16.38 5.20
N SER A 203 -7.51 -16.30 4.22
CA SER A 203 -7.12 -16.06 2.82
C SER A 203 -7.06 -14.56 2.56
N ALA A 204 -6.18 -14.10 1.69
CA ALA A 204 -6.04 -12.67 1.40
C ALA A 204 -5.79 -12.41 -0.08
N TRP A 205 -6.29 -11.27 -0.56
CA TRP A 205 -5.92 -10.67 -1.85
C TRP A 205 -5.43 -9.24 -1.58
N GLY A 206 -4.11 -9.07 -1.61
CA GLY A 206 -3.46 -7.77 -1.47
C GLY A 206 -3.05 -7.20 -2.82
N VAL A 207 -3.17 -5.89 -2.96
CA VAL A 207 -2.84 -5.16 -4.19
C VAL A 207 -1.85 -4.03 -3.88
N SER A 208 -0.83 -3.83 -4.72
CA SER A 208 0.13 -2.71 -4.57
C SER A 208 0.82 -2.74 -3.20
N TYR A 209 0.84 -1.65 -2.42
CA TYR A 209 1.23 -1.63 -1.00
C TYR A 209 0.59 -2.75 -0.14
N GLY A 210 -0.65 -3.16 -0.47
CA GLY A 210 -1.31 -4.29 0.18
C GLY A 210 -0.57 -5.62 -0.01
N THR A 211 0.27 -5.74 -1.04
CA THR A 211 1.18 -6.88 -1.22
C THR A 211 2.29 -6.90 -0.18
N TYR A 212 2.85 -5.74 0.17
CA TYR A 212 3.85 -5.63 1.23
C TYR A 212 3.23 -5.94 2.60
N VAL A 213 2.02 -5.44 2.88
CA VAL A 213 1.23 -5.81 4.08
C VAL A 213 0.94 -7.31 4.12
N GLY A 214 0.48 -7.89 3.01
CA GLY A 214 0.19 -9.32 2.89
C GLY A 214 1.43 -10.20 3.09
N ALA A 215 2.57 -9.78 2.55
CA ALA A 215 3.85 -10.44 2.76
C ALA A 215 4.32 -10.32 4.22
N ALA A 216 4.18 -9.15 4.85
CA ALA A 216 4.49 -8.92 6.25
C ALA A 216 3.64 -9.80 7.18
N TYR A 217 2.32 -9.83 6.96
CA TYR A 217 1.40 -10.72 7.68
C TYR A 217 1.80 -12.19 7.53
N SER A 218 2.13 -12.62 6.31
CA SER A 218 2.54 -13.99 6.01
C SER A 218 3.87 -14.39 6.64
N GLU A 219 4.79 -13.44 6.88
CA GLU A 219 6.04 -13.69 7.60
C GLU A 219 5.84 -13.68 9.12
N MET A 220 5.03 -12.77 9.65
CA MET A 220 4.78 -12.62 11.09
C MET A 220 3.87 -13.71 11.65
N PHE A 221 2.90 -14.19 10.87
CA PHE A 221 1.88 -15.15 11.27
C PHE A 221 1.75 -16.32 10.27
N PRO A 222 2.83 -17.03 9.91
CA PRO A 222 2.82 -17.97 8.78
C PRO A 222 1.79 -19.08 8.93
N GLN A 223 1.53 -19.56 10.15
CA GLN A 223 0.57 -20.64 10.42
C GLN A 223 -0.91 -20.22 10.39
N ARG A 224 -1.16 -18.91 10.25
CA ARG A 224 -2.48 -18.28 10.23
C ARG A 224 -2.89 -17.82 8.82
N THR A 225 -2.16 -18.25 7.80
CA THR A 225 -2.44 -17.97 6.39
C THR A 225 -2.97 -19.22 5.69
N ASP A 226 -3.92 -19.05 4.78
CA ASP A 226 -4.49 -20.11 3.96
C ASP A 226 -4.16 -19.94 2.47
N ARG A 227 -4.80 -19.03 1.73
CA ARG A 227 -4.43 -18.69 0.33
C ARG A 227 -4.12 -17.22 0.22
N ILE A 228 -2.89 -16.87 -0.14
CA ILE A 228 -2.43 -15.48 -0.20
C ILE A 228 -2.15 -15.12 -1.66
N VAL A 229 -2.95 -14.22 -2.21
CA VAL A 229 -2.76 -13.62 -3.54
C VAL A 229 -2.16 -12.23 -3.37
N LEU A 230 -1.02 -11.99 -3.99
CA LEU A 230 -0.36 -10.69 -4.00
C LEU A 230 -0.29 -10.20 -5.47
N ASP A 231 -1.02 -9.14 -5.77
CA ASP A 231 -1.16 -8.58 -7.12
C ASP A 231 -0.46 -7.24 -7.22
N SER A 232 0.44 -7.10 -8.20
CA SER A 232 1.21 -5.88 -8.45
C SER A 232 2.11 -5.58 -7.25
N ASN A 233 3.26 -6.25 -7.29
CA ASN A 233 4.00 -6.63 -6.09
C ASN A 233 5.13 -5.67 -5.78
N ASP A 234 5.13 -5.21 -4.53
CA ASP A 234 6.17 -4.36 -3.99
C ASP A 234 7.51 -5.09 -3.82
N ASN A 235 8.59 -4.31 -3.85
CA ASN A 235 9.91 -4.78 -3.49
C ASN A 235 10.04 -4.90 -1.96
N PRO A 236 10.24 -6.10 -1.37
CA PRO A 236 10.26 -6.29 0.07
C PRO A 236 11.65 -5.96 0.67
N ASP A 237 12.15 -4.77 0.38
CA ASP A 237 13.48 -4.35 0.82
C ASP A 237 13.50 -4.23 2.36
N PRO A 238 14.27 -5.07 3.09
CA PRO A 238 14.19 -5.17 4.55
C PRO A 238 14.88 -4.00 5.27
N ILE A 239 15.38 -3.02 4.53
CA ILE A 239 16.03 -1.81 5.06
C ILE A 239 15.25 -0.57 4.63
N ARG A 240 14.84 -0.53 3.36
CA ARG A 240 14.23 0.64 2.75
C ARG A 240 12.70 0.62 2.78
N ALA A 241 12.07 -0.54 2.94
CA ALA A 241 10.62 -0.70 2.84
C ALA A 241 10.06 0.05 1.61
N GLU A 242 9.02 0.86 1.79
CA GLU A 242 8.38 1.68 0.76
C GLU A 242 9.30 2.69 0.05
N ARG A 243 10.45 3.06 0.65
CA ARG A 243 11.45 3.87 -0.07
C ARG A 243 11.98 3.14 -1.31
N ALA A 244 12.04 1.81 -1.27
CA ALA A 244 12.48 1.01 -2.42
C ALA A 244 11.44 0.96 -3.53
N LEU A 245 10.13 0.95 -3.18
CA LEU A 245 9.04 1.07 -4.14
C LEU A 245 9.09 2.42 -4.84
N LEU A 246 9.21 3.51 -4.07
CA LEU A 246 9.28 4.87 -4.62
C LEU A 246 10.42 5.01 -5.63
N ALA A 247 11.62 4.51 -5.31
CA ALA A 247 12.74 4.54 -6.25
C ALA A 247 12.50 3.74 -7.55
N ALA A 248 11.56 2.78 -7.56
CA ALA A 248 11.28 1.93 -8.70
C ALA A 248 10.45 2.63 -9.80
N TYR A 249 9.75 3.73 -9.50
CA TYR A 249 8.98 4.49 -10.50
C TYR A 249 9.81 4.91 -11.72
N GLU A 250 11.12 5.16 -11.56
CA GLU A 250 12.02 5.46 -12.69
C GLU A 250 12.02 4.32 -13.72
N VAL A 251 12.14 3.08 -13.25
CA VAL A 251 12.10 1.87 -14.08
C VAL A 251 10.70 1.64 -14.63
N GLY A 252 9.67 1.79 -13.79
CA GLY A 252 8.27 1.59 -14.20
C GLY A 252 7.84 2.50 -15.34
N VAL A 253 8.24 3.77 -15.29
CA VAL A 253 7.98 4.74 -16.36
C VAL A 253 8.74 4.38 -17.63
N GLU A 254 10.01 3.97 -17.55
CA GLU A 254 10.76 3.54 -18.74
C GLU A 254 10.21 2.26 -19.37
N ASP A 255 9.68 1.34 -18.57
CA ASP A 255 9.05 0.10 -19.05
C ASP A 255 7.68 0.37 -19.69
N SER A 256 6.92 1.35 -19.18
CA SER A 256 5.51 1.57 -19.57
C SER A 256 5.31 2.66 -20.62
N PHE A 257 6.13 3.72 -20.61
CA PHE A 257 6.03 4.84 -21.56
C PHE A 257 6.11 4.40 -23.04
N PRO A 258 6.90 3.40 -23.45
CA PRO A 258 6.92 2.92 -24.83
C PRO A 258 5.55 2.44 -25.34
N GLU A 259 4.70 1.88 -24.47
CA GLU A 259 3.35 1.45 -24.86
C GLU A 259 2.43 2.65 -25.09
N PHE A 260 2.51 3.68 -24.24
CA PHE A 260 1.85 4.96 -24.51
C PHE A 260 2.34 5.57 -25.83
N ALA A 261 3.65 5.59 -26.08
CA ALA A 261 4.23 6.14 -27.30
C ALA A 261 3.77 5.40 -28.57
N LYS A 262 3.70 4.06 -28.50
CA LYS A 262 3.15 3.21 -29.57
C LYS A 262 1.68 3.53 -29.82
N TRP A 263 0.86 3.59 -28.77
CA TRP A 263 -0.55 3.95 -28.87
C TRP A 263 -0.73 5.36 -29.45
N ALA A 264 0.00 6.35 -28.92
CA ALA A 264 -0.10 7.76 -29.29
C ALA A 264 0.44 8.09 -30.69
N SER A 265 1.14 7.16 -31.35
CA SER A 265 1.61 7.30 -32.73
C SER A 265 0.85 6.43 -33.74
N ALA A 266 -0.04 5.56 -33.25
CA ALA A 266 -0.78 4.62 -34.08
C ALA A 266 -1.60 5.34 -35.18
N PRO A 267 -1.51 4.90 -36.44
CA PRO A 267 -2.38 5.41 -37.51
C PRO A 267 -3.86 5.26 -37.13
N GLY A 268 -4.65 6.31 -37.36
CA GLY A 268 -6.08 6.31 -37.04
C GLY A 268 -6.43 6.61 -35.58
N ASN A 269 -5.44 6.77 -34.68
CA ASN A 269 -5.71 7.26 -33.33
C ASN A 269 -6.22 8.72 -33.40
N PRO A 270 -7.43 9.04 -32.88
CA PRO A 270 -7.96 10.42 -32.91
C PRO A 270 -7.12 11.40 -32.08
N TYR A 271 -6.28 10.90 -31.17
CA TYR A 271 -5.39 11.68 -30.32
C TYR A 271 -3.91 11.49 -30.71
N ARG A 272 -3.63 11.11 -31.96
CA ARG A 272 -2.27 10.89 -32.46
C ARG A 272 -1.39 12.12 -32.21
N LEU A 273 -0.27 11.92 -31.53
CA LEU A 273 0.66 12.98 -31.11
C LEU A 273 1.84 13.17 -32.08
N ALA A 274 2.28 12.09 -32.71
CA ALA A 274 3.43 12.04 -33.60
C ALA A 274 3.27 10.95 -34.66
N ASP A 275 4.14 10.96 -35.68
CA ASP A 275 4.04 9.99 -36.76
C ASP A 275 4.58 8.61 -36.36
N THR A 276 5.60 8.60 -35.50
CA THR A 276 6.24 7.40 -34.97
C THR A 276 6.33 7.43 -33.44
N ALA A 277 6.41 6.25 -32.82
CA ALA A 277 6.55 6.14 -31.36
C ALA A 277 7.82 6.82 -30.84
N ALA A 278 8.91 6.77 -31.62
CA ALA A 278 10.20 7.36 -31.26
C ALA A 278 10.14 8.89 -31.09
N GLU A 279 9.19 9.56 -31.75
CA GLU A 279 9.03 11.02 -31.69
C GLU A 279 8.26 11.49 -30.44
N VAL A 280 7.49 10.60 -29.79
CA VAL A 280 6.63 10.95 -28.66
C VAL A 280 7.44 11.35 -27.43
N ARG A 281 8.53 10.64 -27.11
CA ARG A 281 9.39 10.96 -25.95
C ARG A 281 10.05 12.35 -26.09
N PRO A 282 10.76 12.67 -27.19
CA PRO A 282 11.31 14.01 -27.37
C PRO A 282 10.25 15.12 -27.37
N LEU A 283 9.06 14.85 -27.93
CA LEU A 283 7.94 15.78 -27.90
C LEU A 283 7.51 16.07 -26.45
N PHE A 284 7.30 15.02 -25.66
CA PHE A 284 6.91 15.11 -24.25
C PHE A 284 7.93 15.92 -23.44
N LEU A 285 9.22 15.57 -23.55
CA LEU A 285 10.29 16.24 -22.79
C LEU A 285 10.42 17.72 -23.17
N ARG A 286 10.31 18.08 -24.46
CA ARG A 286 10.32 19.48 -24.89
C ARG A 286 9.10 20.26 -24.38
N LEU A 287 7.93 19.62 -24.36
CA LEU A 287 6.71 20.23 -23.84
C LEU A 287 6.85 20.49 -22.33
N ALA A 288 7.31 19.50 -21.56
CA ALA A 288 7.54 19.65 -20.13
C ALA A 288 8.53 20.80 -19.84
N ALA A 289 9.66 20.86 -20.54
CA ALA A 289 10.66 21.92 -20.39
C ALA A 289 10.15 23.32 -20.82
N ARG A 290 9.14 23.39 -21.69
CA ARG A 290 8.46 24.66 -22.02
C ARG A 290 7.52 25.05 -20.88
N LEU A 291 6.70 24.12 -20.40
CA LEU A 291 5.76 24.36 -19.30
C LEU A 291 6.47 24.65 -17.97
N ASP A 292 7.69 24.16 -17.78
CA ASP A 292 8.55 24.51 -16.65
C ASP A 292 8.99 26.00 -16.67
N ARG A 293 9.05 26.62 -17.85
CA ARG A 293 9.41 28.05 -18.03
C ARG A 293 8.19 28.96 -18.14
N GLU A 294 7.16 28.47 -18.80
CA GLU A 294 5.92 29.19 -19.11
C GLU A 294 4.72 28.27 -18.78
N PRO A 295 4.34 28.13 -17.49
CA PRO A 295 3.16 27.38 -17.10
C PRO A 295 1.89 27.97 -17.72
N LEU A 296 0.93 27.10 -18.03
CA LEU A 296 -0.39 27.53 -18.51
C LEU A 296 -1.36 27.64 -17.33
N PRO A 297 -2.10 28.75 -17.15
CA PRO A 297 -3.15 28.83 -16.14
C PRO A 297 -4.19 27.72 -16.34
N TRP A 298 -4.58 27.04 -15.26
CA TRP A 298 -5.56 25.96 -15.29
C TRP A 298 -6.59 26.12 -14.18
N PRO A 299 -7.55 27.04 -14.33
CA PRO A 299 -8.54 27.33 -13.29
C PRO A 299 -9.32 26.08 -12.88
N GLY A 300 -9.42 25.86 -11.56
CA GLY A 300 -10.10 24.70 -10.97
C GLY A 300 -9.26 23.43 -10.88
N ALA A 301 -8.03 23.41 -11.39
CA ALA A 301 -7.08 22.33 -11.13
C ALA A 301 -6.33 22.57 -9.81
N ASN A 302 -5.67 21.54 -9.28
CA ASN A 302 -4.77 21.67 -8.13
C ASN A 302 -3.39 21.05 -8.44
N PRO A 303 -2.34 21.86 -8.65
CA PRO A 303 -2.32 23.33 -8.62
C PRO A 303 -3.12 23.96 -9.77
N GLU A 304 -3.48 25.25 -9.66
CA GLU A 304 -4.24 25.99 -10.69
C GLU A 304 -3.42 26.35 -11.95
N GLU A 305 -2.46 25.51 -12.32
CA GLU A 305 -1.61 25.66 -13.49
C GLU A 305 -1.16 24.30 -14.03
N LEU A 306 -0.93 24.24 -15.33
CA LEU A 306 -0.19 23.17 -15.98
C LEU A 306 1.27 23.62 -16.13
N ASN A 307 2.12 23.18 -15.21
CA ASN A 307 3.58 23.24 -15.34
C ASN A 307 4.16 21.88 -15.79
N GLY A 308 5.48 21.80 -16.00
CA GLY A 308 6.10 20.57 -16.49
C GLY A 308 5.99 19.41 -15.50
N ASN A 309 5.99 19.66 -14.19
CA ASN A 309 5.78 18.61 -13.18
C ASN A 309 4.33 18.14 -13.11
N VAL A 310 3.34 19.01 -13.33
CA VAL A 310 1.94 18.60 -13.47
C VAL A 310 1.77 17.71 -14.70
N LEU A 311 2.41 18.04 -15.84
CA LEU A 311 2.41 17.17 -17.01
C LEU A 311 3.06 15.79 -16.73
N ARG A 312 4.18 15.76 -15.98
CA ARG A 312 4.84 14.51 -15.60
C ARG A 312 4.04 13.70 -14.58
N GLN A 313 3.34 14.35 -13.66
CA GLN A 313 2.40 13.68 -12.76
C GLN A 313 1.25 13.07 -13.55
N THR A 314 0.62 13.83 -14.47
CA THR A 314 -0.44 13.27 -15.33
C THR A 314 0.07 12.13 -16.20
N MET A 315 1.33 12.18 -16.65
CA MET A 315 1.94 11.04 -17.35
C MET A 315 2.00 9.81 -16.44
N LEU A 316 2.54 9.95 -15.23
CA LEU A 316 2.62 8.85 -14.28
C LEU A 316 1.22 8.25 -14.01
N ASP A 317 0.25 9.11 -13.68
CA ASP A 317 -1.14 8.73 -13.41
C ASP A 317 -1.87 8.12 -14.62
N SER A 318 -1.39 8.36 -15.85
CA SER A 318 -2.02 7.79 -17.06
C SER A 318 -1.35 6.50 -17.52
N LEU A 319 -0.18 6.15 -16.97
CA LEU A 319 0.52 4.92 -17.30
C LEU A 319 0.07 3.73 -16.45
N ASP A 320 -0.73 3.98 -15.42
CA ASP A 320 -1.29 2.96 -14.53
C ASP A 320 -2.40 2.13 -15.22
N ASP A 321 -3.07 2.68 -16.22
CA ASP A 321 -4.11 2.01 -17.01
C ASP A 321 -4.05 2.49 -18.47
N PRO A 322 -3.89 1.60 -19.46
CA PRO A 322 -3.98 1.96 -20.87
C PRO A 322 -5.25 2.73 -21.27
N ASP A 323 -6.36 2.55 -20.56
CA ASP A 323 -7.59 3.31 -20.79
C ASP A 323 -7.45 4.79 -20.42
N HIS A 324 -6.43 5.16 -19.64
CA HIS A 324 -6.07 6.54 -19.31
C HIS A 324 -5.14 7.21 -20.34
N PHE A 325 -4.56 6.49 -21.31
CA PHE A 325 -3.71 7.09 -22.35
C PHE A 325 -4.36 8.27 -23.11
N PRO A 326 -5.67 8.26 -23.42
CA PRO A 326 -6.35 9.42 -24.00
C PRO A 326 -6.31 10.68 -23.14
N ILE A 327 -6.26 10.57 -21.81
CA ILE A 327 -6.17 11.72 -20.89
C ILE A 327 -4.87 12.46 -21.14
N LEU A 328 -3.74 11.74 -21.07
CA LEU A 328 -2.42 12.30 -21.32
C LEU A 328 -2.29 12.89 -22.73
N ALA A 329 -2.74 12.17 -23.76
CA ALA A 329 -2.63 12.66 -25.14
C ALA A 329 -3.47 13.91 -25.40
N LYS A 330 -4.68 14.00 -24.84
CA LYS A 330 -5.50 15.22 -24.91
C LYS A 330 -4.82 16.40 -24.23
N LEU A 331 -4.24 16.17 -23.03
CA LEU A 331 -3.50 17.20 -22.30
C LEU A 331 -2.31 17.70 -23.12
N ILE A 332 -1.50 16.79 -23.67
CA ILE A 332 -0.35 17.14 -24.53
C ILE A 332 -0.81 17.92 -25.76
N ALA A 333 -1.87 17.48 -26.44
CA ALA A 333 -2.39 18.14 -27.63
C ALA A 333 -2.93 19.55 -27.36
N ALA A 334 -3.64 19.75 -26.24
CA ALA A 334 -4.11 21.06 -25.79
C ALA A 334 -2.93 21.97 -25.43
N ALA A 335 -2.02 21.48 -24.59
CA ALA A 335 -0.88 22.25 -24.11
C ALA A 335 -0.01 22.72 -25.28
N ARG A 336 0.22 21.90 -26.31
CA ARG A 336 0.94 22.30 -27.55
C ARG A 336 0.32 23.53 -28.24
N LYS A 337 -0.99 23.72 -28.14
CA LYS A 337 -1.74 24.87 -28.66
C LYS A 337 -1.84 26.04 -27.68
N GLY A 338 -1.21 25.94 -26.50
CA GLY A 338 -1.26 26.96 -25.45
C GLY A 338 -2.57 26.94 -24.66
N THR A 339 -3.31 25.83 -24.67
CA THR A 339 -4.57 25.68 -23.92
C THR A 339 -4.52 24.48 -22.98
N VAL A 340 -5.52 24.37 -22.11
CA VAL A 340 -5.71 23.23 -21.19
C VAL A 340 -7.10 22.62 -21.39
N PRO A 341 -7.26 21.30 -21.19
CA PRO A 341 -8.60 20.70 -21.11
C PRO A 341 -9.33 21.18 -19.83
N PRO A 342 -10.62 20.84 -19.64
CA PRO A 342 -11.27 21.03 -18.34
C PRO A 342 -10.44 20.42 -17.21
N ALA A 343 -10.39 21.11 -16.07
CA ALA A 343 -9.67 20.62 -14.90
C ALA A 343 -10.23 19.25 -14.47
N PRO A 344 -9.35 18.30 -14.10
CA PRO A 344 -9.80 17.02 -13.59
C PRO A 344 -10.56 17.22 -12.27
N ALA A 345 -11.59 16.41 -12.04
CA ALA A 345 -12.25 16.38 -10.74
C ALA A 345 -11.26 15.87 -9.68
N THR A 346 -11.09 16.62 -8.61
CA THR A 346 -10.29 16.20 -7.46
C THR A 346 -11.18 15.51 -6.43
N PRO A 347 -10.67 14.48 -5.73
CA PRO A 347 -11.37 13.95 -4.57
C PRO A 347 -11.58 15.05 -3.51
N PRO A 348 -12.62 14.95 -2.67
CA PRO A 348 -12.82 15.90 -1.58
C PRO A 348 -11.60 16.03 -0.69
N ASP A 349 -11.27 17.25 -0.25
CA ASP A 349 -10.10 17.52 0.59
C ASP A 349 -10.02 16.61 1.80
N ALA A 350 -11.14 16.34 2.49
CA ALA A 350 -11.15 15.44 3.65
C ALA A 350 -10.63 14.02 3.33
N VAL A 351 -10.92 13.50 2.13
CA VAL A 351 -10.41 12.20 1.67
C VAL A 351 -8.92 12.30 1.41
N MET A 352 -8.47 13.34 0.72
CA MET A 352 -7.04 13.57 0.44
C MET A 352 -6.22 13.79 1.71
N GLN A 353 -6.75 14.53 2.69
CA GLN A 353 -6.11 14.75 3.98
C GLN A 353 -5.84 13.44 4.72
N ASN A 354 -6.84 12.55 4.76
CA ASN A 354 -6.70 11.26 5.42
C ASN A 354 -5.72 10.34 4.66
N LEU A 355 -5.84 10.27 3.33
CA LEU A 355 -4.93 9.51 2.47
C LEU A 355 -3.46 9.92 2.67
N VAL A 356 -3.20 11.23 2.62
CA VAL A 356 -1.85 11.80 2.78
C VAL A 356 -1.32 11.55 4.18
N ALA A 357 -2.13 11.75 5.20
CA ALA A 357 -1.73 11.55 6.59
C ALA A 357 -1.31 10.09 6.85
N VAL A 358 -2.14 9.13 6.44
CA VAL A 358 -1.83 7.70 6.61
C VAL A 358 -0.66 7.26 5.74
N GLY A 359 -0.61 7.70 4.48
CA GLY A 359 0.47 7.39 3.57
C GLY A 359 1.83 7.90 4.09
N ALA A 360 1.89 9.16 4.53
CA ALA A 360 3.08 9.75 5.13
C ALA A 360 3.50 8.98 6.40
N ALA A 361 2.56 8.70 7.31
CA ALA A 361 2.86 7.98 8.53
C ALA A 361 3.46 6.60 8.25
N THR A 362 2.82 5.85 7.37
CA THR A 362 3.25 4.49 7.01
C THR A 362 4.67 4.50 6.43
N VAL A 363 4.90 5.27 5.36
CA VAL A 363 6.18 5.30 4.65
C VAL A 363 7.32 5.81 5.53
N CYS A 364 7.05 6.81 6.39
CA CYS A 364 8.08 7.42 7.22
C CYS A 364 8.33 6.69 8.55
N ASN A 365 7.36 5.92 9.07
CA ASN A 365 7.53 5.12 10.28
C ASN A 365 8.11 3.73 9.99
N ASP A 366 7.98 3.21 8.77
CA ASP A 366 8.45 1.86 8.44
C ASP A 366 9.96 1.76 8.22
N ALA A 367 10.62 2.83 7.77
CA ALA A 367 12.05 2.83 7.49
C ALA A 367 12.69 4.19 7.77
N ALA A 368 14.01 4.20 8.00
CA ALA A 368 14.75 5.44 8.21
C ALA A 368 15.00 6.16 6.88
N TRP A 369 14.91 7.48 6.89
CA TRP A 369 15.08 8.33 5.70
C TRP A 369 16.26 9.30 5.86
N PRO A 370 16.98 9.63 4.77
CA PRO A 370 17.99 10.68 4.79
C PRO A 370 17.38 12.02 5.25
N ARG A 371 18.15 12.78 6.02
CA ARG A 371 17.74 14.12 6.50
C ARG A 371 18.45 15.26 5.77
N ASP A 372 19.59 14.93 5.16
CA ASP A 372 20.45 15.90 4.51
C ASP A 372 20.01 16.19 3.07
N ALA A 373 19.92 17.47 2.74
CA ALA A 373 19.50 17.93 1.42
C ALA A 373 20.50 17.56 0.32
N ALA A 374 21.81 17.50 0.63
CA ALA A 374 22.82 17.17 -0.36
C ALA A 374 22.73 15.71 -0.83
N THR A 375 22.26 14.80 0.04
CA THR A 375 21.96 13.41 -0.35
C THR A 375 20.85 13.38 -1.42
N TYR A 376 19.74 14.07 -1.17
CA TYR A 376 18.64 14.15 -2.14
C TYR A 376 19.03 14.87 -3.42
N GLN A 377 19.79 15.96 -3.34
CA GLN A 377 20.24 16.69 -4.52
C GLN A 377 21.10 15.79 -5.43
N LYS A 378 22.05 15.07 -4.86
CA LYS A 378 22.89 14.12 -5.60
C LYS A 378 22.05 13.04 -6.31
N ASP A 379 21.09 12.46 -5.60
CA ASP A 379 20.27 11.38 -6.14
C ASP A 379 19.30 11.90 -7.23
N VAL A 380 18.78 13.13 -7.08
CA VAL A 380 18.00 13.83 -8.10
C VAL A 380 18.83 14.14 -9.34
N ASP A 381 20.06 14.64 -9.18
CA ASP A 381 20.94 14.95 -10.32
C ASP A 381 21.23 13.69 -11.15
N ALA A 382 21.53 12.58 -10.48
CA ALA A 382 21.73 11.29 -11.12
C ALA A 382 20.45 10.78 -11.80
N GLY A 383 19.31 10.81 -11.10
CA GLY A 383 18.01 10.37 -11.63
C GLY A 383 17.55 11.19 -12.84
N ARG A 384 17.81 12.51 -12.85
CA ARG A 384 17.48 13.38 -14.00
C ARG A 384 18.29 13.06 -15.24
N ALA A 385 19.57 12.70 -15.08
CA ALA A 385 20.43 12.35 -16.19
C ALA A 385 20.06 10.99 -16.80
N GLU A 386 19.71 10.02 -15.95
CA GLU A 386 19.40 8.65 -16.37
C GLU A 386 17.93 8.48 -16.81
N TYR A 387 17.00 9.13 -16.11
CA TYR A 387 15.54 8.97 -16.27
C TYR A 387 14.85 10.34 -16.46
N PRO A 388 14.97 10.97 -17.65
CA PRO A 388 14.47 12.32 -17.88
C PRO A 388 12.94 12.46 -17.81
N LEU A 389 12.19 11.36 -17.98
CA LEU A 389 10.73 11.35 -17.87
C LEU A 389 10.25 11.59 -16.43
N THR A 390 10.95 11.03 -15.43
CA THR A 390 10.66 11.21 -14.01
C THR A 390 11.42 12.37 -13.38
N ALA A 391 12.42 12.93 -14.09
CA ALA A 391 13.15 14.14 -13.71
C ALA A 391 13.68 14.11 -12.26
N GLY A 392 14.04 12.92 -11.75
CA GLY A 392 14.55 12.71 -10.39
C GLY A 392 13.50 12.65 -9.27
N MET A 393 12.19 12.75 -9.57
CA MET A 393 11.12 12.70 -8.57
C MET A 393 11.23 11.52 -7.59
N PRO A 394 11.42 10.26 -8.03
CA PRO A 394 11.49 9.09 -7.14
C PRO A 394 12.56 9.16 -6.04
N LYS A 395 13.57 10.00 -6.24
CA LYS A 395 14.76 10.13 -5.39
C LYS A 395 14.83 11.45 -4.62
N SER A 396 13.85 12.33 -4.79
CA SER A 396 13.81 13.64 -4.15
C SER A 396 13.26 13.58 -2.72
N ALA A 397 13.37 14.69 -2.00
CA ALA A 397 12.96 14.79 -0.61
C ALA A 397 11.43 14.78 -0.45
N MET A 398 10.90 13.76 0.23
CA MET A 398 9.50 13.73 0.70
C MET A 398 9.38 14.20 2.15
N VAL A 399 8.15 14.24 2.66
CA VAL A 399 7.82 14.48 4.08
C VAL A 399 8.71 13.69 5.06
N CYS A 400 9.14 12.47 4.68
CA CYS A 400 10.01 11.65 5.51
C CYS A 400 11.38 12.25 5.82
N ALA A 401 11.88 13.16 4.98
CA ALA A 401 13.13 13.89 5.21
C ALA A 401 13.07 14.80 6.46
N ALA A 402 11.87 15.17 6.91
CA ALA A 402 11.65 16.00 8.08
C ALA A 402 10.75 15.34 9.14
N TRP A 403 10.40 14.05 8.98
CA TRP A 403 9.46 13.36 9.87
C TRP A 403 9.95 13.41 11.32
N PRO A 404 9.12 13.79 12.30
CA PRO A 404 9.58 14.04 13.66
C PRO A 404 9.90 12.76 14.45
N TRP A 405 9.51 11.59 13.93
CA TRP A 405 9.67 10.31 14.62
C TRP A 405 10.65 9.39 13.90
N GLN A 406 11.33 8.56 14.67
CA GLN A 406 12.15 7.47 14.15
C GLN A 406 11.30 6.20 14.05
N PRO A 407 11.61 5.30 13.11
CA PRO A 407 11.02 3.96 13.07
C PRO A 407 11.20 3.26 14.42
N LYS A 408 10.09 2.77 14.99
CA LYS A 408 10.10 2.03 16.27
C LYS A 408 10.62 0.61 16.10
N GLU A 409 10.41 0.04 14.92
CA GLU A 409 10.81 -1.32 14.58
C GLU A 409 11.50 -1.32 13.22
N THR A 410 12.36 -2.31 13.01
CA THR A 410 12.93 -2.56 11.68
C THR A 410 11.86 -3.11 10.72
N PRO A 411 11.98 -2.89 9.40
CA PRO A 411 11.10 -3.50 8.41
C PRO A 411 11.03 -5.03 8.53
N VAL A 412 9.92 -5.61 8.11
CA VAL A 412 9.77 -7.07 8.07
C VAL A 412 10.68 -7.64 7.00
N ARG A 413 11.51 -8.62 7.37
CA ARG A 413 12.31 -9.38 6.42
C ARG A 413 11.52 -10.58 5.92
N VAL A 414 10.98 -10.48 4.71
CA VAL A 414 10.28 -11.58 4.05
C VAL A 414 11.26 -12.72 3.74
N THR A 415 10.88 -13.95 4.06
CA THR A 415 11.72 -15.14 3.84
C THR A 415 10.95 -16.31 3.22
N GLY A 416 11.70 -17.32 2.77
CA GLY A 416 11.15 -18.60 2.30
C GLY A 416 10.62 -19.53 3.39
N ARG A 417 10.53 -19.09 4.66
CA ARG A 417 10.02 -19.90 5.77
C ARG A 417 8.52 -19.78 5.92
N GLY A 418 7.80 -20.89 5.97
CA GLY A 418 6.35 -20.91 6.16
C GLY A 418 5.65 -21.79 5.12
N PRO A 419 4.30 -21.80 5.11
CA PRO A 419 3.54 -22.60 4.16
C PRO A 419 3.75 -22.17 2.71
N SER A 420 3.47 -23.11 1.82
CA SER A 420 3.62 -22.98 0.37
C SER A 420 2.31 -22.56 -0.28
N ASN A 421 1.86 -21.37 0.07
CA ASN A 421 0.49 -20.90 -0.15
C ASN A 421 0.41 -19.44 -0.62
N VAL A 422 1.45 -18.94 -1.26
CA VAL A 422 1.48 -17.60 -1.85
C VAL A 422 1.45 -17.72 -3.38
N LEU A 423 0.59 -16.92 -4.01
CA LEU A 423 0.53 -16.73 -5.45
C LEU A 423 0.76 -15.25 -5.75
N LEU A 424 1.85 -14.95 -6.46
CA LEU A 424 2.09 -13.60 -6.96
C LEU A 424 1.48 -13.48 -8.35
N VAL A 425 0.86 -12.35 -8.67
CA VAL A 425 0.44 -12.00 -10.03
C VAL A 425 0.96 -10.62 -10.37
N GLN A 426 1.54 -10.47 -11.57
CA GLN A 426 2.30 -9.27 -11.93
C GLN A 426 2.19 -8.97 -13.42
N ASN A 427 1.83 -7.74 -13.77
CA ASN A 427 1.96 -7.25 -15.13
C ASN A 427 3.44 -7.01 -15.47
N ARG A 428 3.81 -7.33 -16.70
CA ARG A 428 5.17 -7.12 -17.20
C ARG A 428 5.55 -5.64 -17.24
N ARG A 429 4.59 -4.74 -17.50
CA ARG A 429 4.78 -3.28 -17.58
C ARG A 429 3.82 -2.59 -16.61
N ASP A 430 4.11 -2.75 -15.34
CA ASP A 430 3.43 -2.03 -14.26
C ASP A 430 4.27 -0.81 -13.88
N VAL A 431 3.70 0.39 -13.99
CA VAL A 431 4.40 1.65 -13.72
C VAL A 431 4.60 1.90 -12.23
N GLU A 432 3.67 1.42 -11.40
CA GLU A 432 3.63 1.64 -9.95
C GLU A 432 4.52 0.63 -9.23
N THR A 433 4.37 -0.66 -9.59
CA THR A 433 5.09 -1.79 -8.99
C THR A 433 5.83 -2.60 -10.07
N PRO A 434 6.99 -2.13 -10.57
CA PRO A 434 7.64 -2.74 -11.71
C PRO A 434 8.02 -4.21 -11.46
N LEU A 435 8.02 -5.01 -12.53
CA LEU A 435 8.34 -6.45 -12.47
C LEU A 435 9.68 -6.73 -11.75
N SER A 436 10.65 -5.82 -11.84
CA SER A 436 11.93 -5.94 -11.13
C SER A 436 11.79 -5.98 -9.60
N GLY A 437 10.81 -5.29 -9.02
CA GLY A 437 10.45 -5.36 -7.61
C GLY A 437 9.75 -6.67 -7.27
N ALA A 438 8.76 -7.05 -8.07
CA ALA A 438 8.03 -8.31 -7.92
C ALA A 438 8.95 -9.55 -7.96
N LEU A 439 9.96 -9.54 -8.83
CA LEU A 439 10.97 -10.61 -8.91
C LEU A 439 11.79 -10.74 -7.62
N LYS A 440 12.08 -9.63 -6.92
CA LYS A 440 12.74 -9.67 -5.61
C LYS A 440 11.83 -10.26 -4.54
N LEU A 441 10.53 -9.95 -4.57
CA LEU A 441 9.55 -10.59 -3.68
C LEU A 441 9.46 -12.09 -3.94
N ARG A 442 9.39 -12.46 -5.22
CA ARG A 442 9.37 -13.85 -5.66
C ARG A 442 10.59 -14.63 -5.18
N GLU A 443 11.77 -14.03 -5.28
CA GLU A 443 13.03 -14.59 -4.80
C GLU A 443 13.02 -14.75 -3.27
N ALA A 444 12.67 -13.69 -2.53
CA ALA A 444 12.65 -13.70 -1.07
C ALA A 444 11.72 -14.77 -0.48
N LEU A 445 10.54 -14.96 -1.09
CA LEU A 445 9.56 -15.98 -0.67
C LEU A 445 9.95 -17.42 -1.04
N GLY A 446 10.95 -17.62 -1.91
CA GLY A 446 11.47 -18.94 -2.25
C GLY A 446 10.38 -19.95 -2.62
N ARG A 447 10.35 -21.12 -1.96
CA ARG A 447 9.36 -22.19 -2.25
C ARG A 447 7.94 -21.86 -1.77
N ARG A 448 7.74 -20.78 -1.01
CA ARG A 448 6.41 -20.38 -0.52
C ARG A 448 5.52 -19.87 -1.64
N ALA A 449 6.14 -19.24 -2.63
CA ALA A 449 5.47 -18.56 -3.72
C ALA A 449 5.66 -19.26 -5.07
N VAL A 450 4.72 -19.03 -5.97
CA VAL A 450 4.92 -19.06 -7.43
C VAL A 450 4.38 -17.75 -7.98
N MET A 451 4.85 -17.35 -9.15
CA MET A 451 4.42 -16.12 -9.81
C MET A 451 3.75 -16.39 -11.14
N VAL A 452 2.67 -15.65 -11.41
CA VAL A 452 2.04 -15.52 -12.72
C VAL A 452 2.41 -14.14 -13.27
N THR A 453 3.25 -14.11 -14.29
CA THR A 453 3.56 -12.88 -15.01
C THR A 453 2.63 -12.75 -16.20
N VAL A 454 1.90 -11.64 -16.27
CA VAL A 454 0.98 -11.31 -17.35
C VAL A 454 1.67 -10.34 -18.30
N ASN A 455 1.65 -10.64 -19.61
CA ASN A 455 2.15 -9.75 -20.64
C ASN A 455 1.19 -8.57 -20.92
N SER A 456 0.82 -7.83 -19.88
CA SER A 456 0.00 -6.62 -19.97
C SER A 456 0.78 -5.39 -19.50
N THR A 457 0.17 -4.23 -19.74
CA THR A 457 0.55 -2.93 -19.22
C THR A 457 -0.53 -2.45 -18.26
N GLY A 458 -0.12 -1.81 -17.18
CA GLY A 458 -0.99 -1.25 -16.17
C GLY A 458 -0.70 -1.80 -14.78
N HIS A 459 -1.33 -1.20 -13.80
CA HIS A 459 -1.28 -1.55 -12.39
C HIS A 459 -2.50 -2.38 -12.02
N GLN A 460 -2.32 -3.42 -11.19
CA GLN A 460 -3.25 -4.53 -11.00
C GLN A 460 -3.32 -5.45 -12.21
N SER A 461 -3.33 -6.75 -11.94
CA SER A 461 -3.30 -7.79 -12.97
C SER A 461 -4.56 -8.64 -12.94
N TYR A 462 -5.01 -9.04 -11.75
CA TYR A 462 -6.13 -9.95 -11.58
C TYR A 462 -7.46 -9.21 -11.75
N LEU A 463 -8.27 -9.63 -12.72
CA LEU A 463 -9.57 -9.06 -13.08
C LEU A 463 -9.51 -7.58 -13.49
N ALA A 464 -8.34 -7.11 -13.90
CA ALA A 464 -8.09 -5.72 -14.27
C ALA A 464 -7.92 -5.53 -15.78
N ASN A 465 -7.22 -6.43 -16.46
CA ASN A 465 -6.76 -6.24 -17.83
C ASN A 465 -7.32 -7.25 -18.85
N GLY A 466 -8.27 -8.11 -18.44
CA GLY A 466 -8.92 -9.10 -19.29
C GLY A 466 -8.05 -10.30 -19.68
N ASN A 467 -6.93 -10.55 -18.99
CA ASN A 467 -6.08 -11.69 -19.25
C ASN A 467 -6.64 -12.99 -18.64
N ALA A 468 -7.36 -13.77 -19.45
CA ALA A 468 -7.97 -15.03 -19.01
C ALA A 468 -6.99 -16.03 -18.37
N CYS A 469 -5.76 -16.14 -18.90
CA CYS A 469 -4.75 -17.05 -18.34
C CYS A 469 -4.36 -16.70 -16.90
N GLY A 470 -4.15 -15.40 -16.63
CA GLY A 470 -3.85 -14.89 -15.30
C GLY A 470 -5.05 -15.04 -14.37
N ASP A 471 -6.21 -14.61 -14.84
CA ASP A 471 -7.45 -14.64 -14.07
C ASP A 471 -7.84 -16.06 -13.66
N GLU A 472 -7.91 -17.00 -14.61
CA GLU A 472 -8.23 -18.40 -14.32
C GLU A 472 -7.23 -19.03 -13.34
N THR A 473 -5.95 -18.68 -13.45
CA THR A 473 -4.92 -19.23 -12.55
C THR A 473 -5.13 -18.74 -11.12
N VAL A 474 -5.38 -17.45 -10.92
CA VAL A 474 -5.62 -16.87 -9.60
C VAL A 474 -6.95 -17.34 -9.03
N SER A 475 -8.02 -17.33 -9.83
CA SER A 475 -9.35 -17.80 -9.41
C SER A 475 -9.32 -19.27 -9.00
N ARG A 476 -8.66 -20.14 -9.76
CA ARG A 476 -8.48 -21.55 -9.38
C ARG A 476 -7.74 -21.70 -8.07
N PHE A 477 -6.67 -20.93 -7.86
CA PHE A 477 -5.93 -20.97 -6.60
C PHE A 477 -6.80 -20.56 -5.41
N LEU A 478 -7.61 -19.50 -5.55
CA LEU A 478 -8.57 -19.10 -4.53
C LEU A 478 -9.63 -20.19 -4.29
N ALA A 479 -10.24 -20.73 -5.35
CA ALA A 479 -11.32 -21.71 -5.24
C ALA A 479 -10.85 -23.07 -4.67
N THR A 480 -9.65 -23.53 -5.03
CA THR A 480 -9.17 -24.91 -4.76
C THR A 480 -7.98 -24.97 -3.80
N GLY A 481 -7.13 -23.94 -3.77
CA GLY A 481 -5.83 -23.95 -3.10
C GLY A 481 -4.70 -24.51 -3.95
N GLU A 482 -5.00 -24.96 -5.16
CA GLU A 482 -4.01 -25.47 -6.09
C GLU A 482 -3.33 -24.31 -6.82
N ARG A 483 -2.05 -24.09 -6.53
CA ARG A 483 -1.20 -23.15 -7.25
C ARG A 483 -0.44 -23.87 -8.38
N PRO A 484 0.01 -23.15 -9.42
CA PRO A 484 0.92 -23.71 -10.41
C PRO A 484 2.16 -24.39 -9.79
N ARG A 485 2.69 -25.44 -10.44
CA ARG A 485 3.90 -26.12 -9.97
C ARG A 485 5.17 -25.28 -10.09
N GLN A 486 5.16 -24.32 -11.01
CA GLN A 486 6.25 -23.42 -11.32
C GLN A 486 5.68 -22.07 -11.75
N ASP A 487 6.53 -21.06 -11.87
CA ASP A 487 6.13 -19.75 -12.35
C ASP A 487 5.55 -19.83 -13.79
N VAL A 488 4.53 -19.03 -14.06
CA VAL A 488 3.74 -19.06 -15.31
C VAL A 488 3.88 -17.72 -16.01
N TYR A 489 3.99 -17.76 -17.34
CA TYR A 489 3.92 -16.57 -18.19
C TYR A 489 2.67 -16.62 -19.05
N CYS A 490 1.76 -15.66 -18.85
CA CYS A 490 0.55 -15.48 -19.63
C CYS A 490 0.80 -14.43 -20.72
N ARG A 491 0.53 -14.81 -21.97
CA ARG A 491 0.83 -14.00 -23.16
C ARG A 491 -0.16 -12.88 -23.43
#